data_AF-A0A917C390-F1
#
_entry.id   AF-A0A917C390-F1
#
_cell.length_a   1.000
_cell.length_b   1.000
_cell.length_c   1.000
_cell.angle_alpha   90.00
_cell.angle_beta   90.00
_cell.angle_gamma   90.00
#
_symmetry.space_group_name_H-M   'P 1'
#
loop_
_entity.id
_entity.type
_entity.pdbx_description
1 polymer ?
#
loop_
_entity_poly.entity_id
_entity_poly.type
_entity_poly.pdbx_seq_one_letter_code
_entity_poly.pdbx_strand_id
1 'polypeptide(L)'
;MIRPWLTIILDDYSRAIAGYYLSSHAPSAIQTSLSLHQAIWNKNRSDWQVCGIPEKFYTDHGSDFTSNYLEQVAVDLKIHLIFSSVGVPRGRGKIELLTKMIGL
;
A
#
# COMPACT_ATOMS: atom_id res chain seq x y z
N MET A 1 -12.25 -25.19 0.01
CA MET A 1 -11.00 -24.62 0.54
C MET A 1 -10.99 -23.15 0.17
N ILE A 2 -10.87 -22.24 1.15
CA ILE A 2 -10.91 -20.79 0.92
C ILE A 2 -9.49 -20.34 0.56
N ARG A 3 -9.32 -19.56 -0.51
CA ARG A 3 -8.05 -18.94 -0.90
C ARG A 3 -8.07 -17.46 -0.54
N PRO A 4 -7.49 -17.05 0.59
CA PRO A 4 -7.52 -15.65 0.99
C PRO A 4 -6.53 -14.83 0.16
N TRP A 5 -6.90 -13.57 -0.03
CA TRP A 5 -6.08 -12.53 -0.63
C TRP A 5 -5.42 -11.72 0.47
N LEU A 6 -4.12 -11.52 0.32
CA LEU A 6 -3.32 -10.69 1.19
C LEU A 6 -2.82 -9.48 0.41
N THR A 7 -3.29 -8.30 0.79
CA THR A 7 -2.79 -7.01 0.31
C THR A 7 -1.76 -6.51 1.29
N ILE A 8 -0.53 -6.27 0.83
CA ILE A 8 0.58 -5.81 1.67
C ILE A 8 1.07 -4.47 1.14
N ILE A 9 1.38 -3.58 2.07
CA ILE A 9 2.09 -2.34 1.82
C ILE A 9 3.46 -2.46 2.50
N LEU A 10 4.50 -2.34 1.69
CA LEU A 10 5.90 -2.50 2.06
C LEU A 10 6.61 -1.17 1.96
N ASP A 11 7.48 -0.86 2.91
CA ASP A 11 8.49 0.17 2.72
C ASP A 11 9.58 -0.35 1.75
N ASP A 12 9.95 0.43 0.74
CA ASP A 12 10.89 0.01 -0.30
C ASP A 12 12.33 -0.07 0.23
N TYR A 13 12.68 0.83 1.15
CA TYR A 13 14.02 0.90 1.75
C TYR A 13 14.28 -0.27 2.70
N SER A 14 13.43 -0.44 3.71
CA SER A 14 13.61 -1.45 4.76
C SER A 14 12.97 -2.80 4.44
N ARG A 15 12.09 -2.85 3.42
CA ARG A 15 11.21 -4.01 3.14
C ARG A 15 10.28 -4.36 4.31
N ALA A 16 10.15 -3.48 5.29
CA ALA A 16 9.24 -3.68 6.40
C ALA A 16 7.79 -3.52 5.96
N ILE A 17 6.90 -4.32 6.54
CA ILE A 17 5.46 -4.22 6.28
C ILE A 17 4.95 -2.98 7.00
N ALA A 18 4.45 -2.00 6.27
CA ALA A 18 3.83 -0.81 6.84
C ALA A 18 2.35 -1.04 7.15
N GLY A 19 1.66 -1.82 6.31
CA GLY A 19 0.25 -2.16 6.45
C GLY A 19 -0.09 -3.43 5.68
N TYR A 20 -1.15 -4.11 6.08
CA TYR A 20 -1.68 -5.25 5.35
C TYR A 20 -3.18 -5.38 5.54
N TYR A 21 -3.83 -6.11 4.62
CA TYR A 21 -5.23 -6.47 4.72
C TYR A 21 -5.43 -7.90 4.21
N LEU A 22 -6.07 -8.74 5.03
CA LEU A 22 -6.39 -10.13 4.69
C LEU A 22 -7.89 -10.22 4.40
N SER A 23 -8.24 -10.77 3.25
CA SER A 23 -9.63 -10.85 2.77
C SER A 23 -9.90 -12.19 2.10
N SER A 24 -11.11 -12.71 2.22
CA SER A 24 -11.57 -13.85 1.40
C SER A 24 -12.01 -13.43 -0.01
N HIS A 25 -12.11 -12.13 -0.27
CA HIS A 25 -12.55 -11.55 -1.54
C HIS A 25 -11.34 -11.06 -2.34
N ALA A 26 -11.51 -11.00 -3.67
CA ALA A 26 -10.49 -10.45 -4.56
C ALA A 26 -10.03 -9.06 -4.10
N PRO A 27 -8.78 -8.67 -4.44
CA PRO A 27 -8.25 -7.37 -4.06
C PRO A 27 -9.11 -6.24 -4.62
N SER A 28 -9.26 -5.17 -3.86
CA SER A 28 -10.02 -3.99 -4.28
C SER A 28 -9.45 -2.70 -3.69
N ALA A 29 -9.95 -1.57 -4.18
CA ALA A 29 -9.59 -0.22 -3.75
C ALA A 29 -9.76 -0.07 -2.24
N ILE A 30 -10.87 -0.60 -1.72
CA ILE A 30 -11.21 -0.55 -0.31
C ILE A 30 -10.15 -1.24 0.53
N GLN A 31 -9.75 -2.45 0.14
CA GLN A 31 -8.74 -3.22 0.88
C GLN A 31 -7.40 -2.48 0.91
N THR A 32 -7.05 -1.81 -0.19
CA THR A 32 -5.80 -1.06 -0.25
C THR A 32 -5.86 0.30 0.45
N SER A 33 -7.02 0.97 0.46
CA SER A 33 -7.25 2.16 1.29
C SER A 33 -7.14 1.83 2.78
N LEU A 34 -7.67 0.68 3.20
CA LEU A 34 -7.57 0.23 4.60
C LEU A 34 -6.13 -0.12 4.98
N SER A 35 -5.40 -0.83 4.12
CA SER A 35 -3.99 -1.11 4.39
C SER A 35 -3.14 0.16 4.35
N LEU A 36 -3.45 1.13 3.49
CA LEU A 36 -2.76 2.43 3.42
C LEU A 36 -3.05 3.28 4.66
N HIS A 37 -4.31 3.31 5.11
CA HIS A 37 -4.67 3.97 6.37
C HIS A 37 -3.91 3.33 7.55
N GLN A 38 -3.86 2.00 7.60
CA GLN A 38 -3.05 1.31 8.60
C GLN A 38 -1.57 1.68 8.46
N ALA A 39 -1.02 1.77 7.25
CA ALA A 39 0.36 2.15 6.99
C ALA A 39 0.69 3.57 7.47
N ILE A 40 -0.23 4.52 7.29
CA ILE A 40 -0.03 5.91 7.71
C ILE A 40 -0.12 6.05 9.23
N TRP A 41 -1.09 5.38 9.85
CA TRP A 41 -1.38 5.57 11.27
C TRP A 41 -0.29 5.01 12.19
N ASN A 42 -0.14 5.62 13.38
CA ASN A 42 0.75 5.14 14.43
C ASN A 42 0.22 3.81 15.01
N LYS A 43 1.03 2.77 14.99
CA LYS A 43 0.66 1.48 15.57
C LYS A 43 0.98 1.51 17.05
N ASN A 44 0.07 0.97 17.87
CA ASN A 44 0.28 0.86 19.32
C ASN A 44 1.19 -0.32 19.71
N ARG A 45 1.97 -0.82 18.75
CA ARG A 45 2.82 -2.00 18.87
C ARG A 45 4.28 -1.57 18.76
N SER A 46 5.06 -1.83 19.80
CA SER A 46 6.48 -1.44 19.87
C SER A 46 7.34 -2.12 18.80
N ASP A 47 6.91 -3.29 18.31
CA ASP A 47 7.56 -4.07 17.27
C ASP A 47 7.16 -3.65 15.84
N TRP A 48 6.18 -2.75 15.69
CA TRP A 48 5.69 -2.27 14.39
C TRP A 48 5.78 -0.76 14.29
N GLN A 49 7.00 -0.26 14.11
CA GLN A 49 7.30 1.18 14.13
C GLN A 49 7.14 1.88 12.78
N VAL A 50 6.87 1.13 11.71
CA VAL A 50 6.70 1.69 10.36
C VAL A 50 5.38 2.45 10.31
N CYS A 51 5.43 3.78 10.25
CA CYS A 51 4.26 4.65 10.09
C CYS A 51 4.63 5.98 9.45
N GLY A 52 3.64 6.70 8.93
CA GLY A 52 3.82 8.03 8.33
C GLY A 52 3.19 8.15 6.95
N ILE A 53 3.02 9.40 6.51
CA ILE A 53 2.48 9.70 5.17
C ILE A 53 3.61 9.48 4.15
N PRO A 54 3.43 8.58 3.17
CA PRO A 54 4.45 8.34 2.16
C PRO A 54 4.56 9.52 1.19
N GLU A 55 5.78 9.88 0.77
CA GLU A 55 5.95 10.88 -0.30
C GLU A 55 5.48 10.32 -1.66
N LYS A 56 5.73 9.03 -1.89
CA LYS A 56 5.34 8.30 -3.10
C LYS A 56 4.67 6.99 -2.74
N PHE A 57 3.58 6.71 -3.43
CA PHE A 57 2.83 5.48 -3.24
C PHE A 57 2.70 4.75 -4.57
N TYR A 58 3.35 3.59 -4.65
CA TYR A 58 3.34 2.75 -5.83
C TYR A 58 2.20 1.75 -5.75
N THR A 59 1.38 1.78 -6.78
CA THR A 59 0.25 0.88 -6.96
C THR A 59 0.34 0.25 -8.34
N ASP A 60 0.10 -1.06 -8.42
CA ASP A 60 -0.12 -1.70 -9.71
C ASP A 60 -1.37 -1.09 -10.37
N HIS A 61 -1.51 -1.23 -11.69
CA HIS A 61 -2.63 -0.72 -12.50
C HIS A 61 -3.97 -1.43 -12.17
N GLY A 62 -4.26 -1.70 -10.91
CA GLY A 62 -5.60 -2.03 -10.45
C GLY A 62 -6.47 -0.79 -10.65
N SER A 63 -7.48 -0.93 -11.51
CA SER A 63 -8.57 0.02 -11.75
C SER A 63 -9.22 0.58 -10.47
N ASP A 64 -9.01 -0.12 -9.37
CA ASP A 64 -9.34 0.25 -8.00
C ASP A 64 -8.71 1.57 -7.51
N PHE A 65 -7.48 1.87 -7.93
CA PHE A 65 -6.80 3.12 -7.57
C PHE A 65 -7.13 4.29 -8.49
N THR A 66 -7.84 4.03 -9.58
CA THR A 66 -8.33 5.05 -10.53
C THR A 66 -9.65 5.68 -10.06
N SER A 67 -10.14 5.32 -8.87
CA SER A 67 -11.29 6.00 -8.28
C SER A 67 -10.87 7.41 -7.85
N ASN A 68 -11.53 8.44 -8.39
CA ASN A 68 -11.28 9.86 -8.10
C ASN A 68 -11.13 10.17 -6.60
N TYR A 69 -11.78 9.39 -5.73
CA TYR A 69 -11.72 9.56 -4.28
C TYR A 69 -10.31 9.32 -3.72
N LEU A 70 -9.63 8.27 -4.19
CA LEU A 70 -8.31 7.92 -3.68
C LEU A 70 -7.25 8.88 -4.24
N GLU A 71 -7.41 9.34 -5.48
CA GLU A 71 -6.59 10.43 -6.03
C GLU A 71 -6.76 11.73 -5.25
N GLN A 72 -7.99 12.11 -4.89
CA GLN A 72 -8.25 13.29 -4.04
C GLN A 72 -7.59 13.17 -2.67
N VAL A 73 -7.76 12.02 -2.00
CA VAL A 73 -7.13 11.77 -0.70
C VAL A 73 -5.60 11.80 -0.82
N ALA A 74 -5.04 11.26 -1.89
CA ALA A 74 -3.61 11.34 -2.13
C ALA A 74 -3.14 12.78 -2.36
N VAL A 75 -3.88 13.59 -3.12
CA VAL A 75 -3.58 15.02 -3.30
C VAL A 75 -3.64 15.78 -1.98
N ASP A 76 -4.68 15.55 -1.17
CA ASP A 76 -4.86 16.20 0.14
C ASP A 76 -3.73 15.83 1.11
N LEU A 77 -3.29 14.57 1.09
CA LEU A 77 -2.18 14.06 1.89
C LEU A 77 -0.81 14.35 1.26
N LYS A 78 -0.75 15.01 0.10
CA LYS A 78 0.47 15.28 -0.68
C LYS A 78 1.28 14.02 -1.02
N ILE A 79 0.57 12.92 -1.25
CA ILE A 79 1.10 11.64 -1.71
C ILE A 79 1.17 11.66 -3.24
N HIS A 80 2.36 11.43 -3.79
CA HIS A 80 2.51 11.21 -5.22
C HIS A 80 2.12 9.77 -5.57
N LEU A 81 0.92 9.57 -6.12
CA LEU A 81 0.51 8.28 -6.67
C LEU A 81 1.32 7.97 -7.92
N ILE A 82 1.95 6.80 -7.94
CA ILE A 82 2.69 6.30 -9.09
C ILE A 82 2.13 4.95 -9.48
N PHE A 83 1.56 4.88 -10.68
CA PHE A 83 1.10 3.63 -11.24
C PHE A 83 2.29 2.86 -11.81
N SER A 84 2.67 1.75 -11.19
CA SER A 84 3.74 0.90 -11.71
C SER A 84 3.28 0.17 -12.96
N SER A 85 4.12 0.18 -13.99
CA SER A 85 4.10 -0.87 -15.00
C SER A 85 4.55 -2.17 -14.33
N VAL A 86 3.83 -3.27 -14.57
CA VAL A 86 4.09 -4.57 -13.93
C VAL A 86 5.59 -4.93 -14.01
N GLY A 87 6.24 -5.14 -12.86
CA GLY A 87 7.50 -5.88 -12.79
C GLY A 87 8.82 -5.12 -12.53
N VAL A 88 8.83 -3.85 -12.09
CA VAL A 88 10.10 -3.15 -11.82
C VAL A 88 10.21 -2.60 -10.39
N PRO A 89 10.80 -3.36 -9.44
CA PRO A 89 11.21 -2.80 -8.15
C PRO A 89 12.43 -1.90 -8.35
N ARG A 90 12.28 -0.58 -8.21
CA ARG A 90 13.40 0.38 -8.30
C ARG A 90 13.81 0.82 -6.91
N GLY A 91 14.81 0.15 -6.36
CA GLY A 91 15.46 0.55 -5.11
C GLY A 91 16.09 1.93 -5.22
N ARG A 92 15.55 2.91 -4.49
CA ARG A 92 16.20 4.20 -4.24
C ARG A 92 16.02 4.56 -2.76
N GLY A 93 17.09 5.05 -2.14
CA GLY A 93 17.23 5.24 -0.69
C GLY A 93 16.42 6.39 -0.07
N LYS A 94 15.15 6.54 -0.45
CA LYS A 94 14.16 7.35 0.27
C LYS A 94 13.03 6.42 0.72
N ILE A 95 12.39 6.72 1.85
CA ILE A 95 11.26 5.93 2.38
C ILE A 95 10.12 6.01 1.35
N GLU A 96 9.99 4.99 0.51
CA GLU A 96 9.08 4.91 -0.63
C GLU A 96 8.17 3.70 -0.43
N LEU A 97 6.85 3.83 -0.54
CA LEU A 97 5.92 2.77 -0.14
C LEU A 97 5.42 1.99 -1.34
N LEU A 98 5.67 0.67 -1.37
CA LEU A 98 5.34 -0.27 -2.43
C LEU A 98 4.17 -1.19 -2.01
N THR A 99 3.12 -1.24 -2.82
CA THR A 99 2.04 -2.22 -2.63
C THR A 99 2.39 -3.55 -3.33
N LYS A 100 2.17 -4.68 -2.67
CA LYS A 100 2.26 -6.03 -3.26
C LYS A 100 1.07 -6.88 -2.84
N MET A 101 0.39 -7.50 -3.80
CA MET A 101 -0.72 -8.44 -3.55
C MET A 101 -0.27 -9.88 -3.73
N ILE A 102 -0.63 -10.76 -2.80
CA ILE A 102 -0.34 -12.20 -2.84
C ILE A 102 -1.64 -12.97 -2.62
N GLY A 103 -1.97 -13.90 -3.52
CA GLY A 103 -3.03 -14.90 -3.30
C GLY A 103 -2.44 -16.15 -2.64
N LEU A 104 -3.03 -16.59 -1.53
CA LEU A 104 -2.59 -17.76 -0.75
C LEU A 104 -3.41 -19.01 -1.10
#